data_AF-A0A8A1MPK8-F1
#
_entry.id   AF-A0A8A1MPK8-F1
#
_cell.length_a   1.000
_cell.length_b   1.000
_cell.length_c   1.000
_cell.angle_alpha   90.00
_cell.angle_beta   90.00
_cell.angle_gamma   90.00
#
_symmetry.space_group_name_H-M   'P 1'
#
loop_
_entity.id
_entity.type
_entity.pdbx_description
1 polymer ?
#
loop_
_entity_poly.entity_id
_entity_poly.type
_entity_poly.pdbx_seq_one_letter_code
_entity_poly.pdbx_strand_id
1 'polypeptide(L)'
;MIKKYKFNNGSLAKAEFYMQCLPPILRDHPPTFTHGDFQRKNIVMRLTGDTKDEFGLVLLDWEFAGWYPSYWEYSRAIQACGRWDDDWCLQINEIFSPEIYPNEWAWMHMLLVELWS
;
A
#
# COMPACT_ATOMS: atom_id res chain seq x y z
N MET A 1 8.78 -5.35 -14.30
CA MET A 1 10.17 -4.97 -13.95
C MET A 1 11.16 -5.14 -15.11
N ILE A 2 11.45 -6.36 -15.61
CA ILE A 2 12.45 -6.59 -16.69
C ILE A 2 12.23 -5.69 -17.91
N LYS A 3 10.98 -5.52 -18.35
CA LYS A 3 10.65 -4.65 -19.49
C LYS A 3 11.08 -3.19 -19.26
N LYS A 4 10.89 -2.64 -18.04
CA LYS A 4 11.36 -1.30 -17.66
C LYS A 4 12.88 -1.23 -17.73
N TYR A 5 13.57 -2.22 -17.17
CA TYR A 5 15.04 -2.26 -17.16
C TYR A 5 15.64 -2.40 -18.56
N LYS A 6 15.05 -3.23 -19.43
CA LYS A 6 15.46 -3.33 -20.83
C LYS A 6 15.23 -2.03 -21.59
N PHE A 7 14.11 -1.35 -21.35
CA PHE A 7 13.78 -0.09 -22.02
C PHE A 7 14.67 1.08 -21.56
N ASN A 8 15.01 1.15 -20.26
CA ASN A 8 15.80 2.23 -19.67
C ASN A 8 17.32 1.94 -19.66
N ASN A 9 17.79 0.90 -20.35
CA ASN A 9 19.19 0.45 -20.28
C ASN A 9 19.69 0.21 -18.84
N GLY A 10 18.79 -0.25 -17.97
CA GLY A 10 19.05 -0.54 -16.55
C GLY A 10 19.76 -1.89 -16.35
N SER A 11 20.31 -2.10 -15.15
CA SER A 11 21.03 -3.33 -14.80
C SER A 11 20.17 -4.59 -14.88
N LEU A 12 20.46 -5.48 -15.83
CA LEU A 12 19.81 -6.79 -15.94
C LEU A 12 20.06 -7.66 -14.70
N ALA A 13 21.26 -7.60 -14.12
CA ALA A 13 21.58 -8.31 -12.89
C ALA A 13 20.69 -7.87 -11.71
N LYS A 14 20.36 -6.58 -11.63
CA LYS A 14 19.43 -6.07 -10.61
C LYS A 14 18.00 -6.57 -10.86
N ALA A 15 17.54 -6.61 -12.11
CA ALA A 15 16.25 -7.18 -12.45
C ALA A 15 16.18 -8.69 -12.11
N GLU A 16 17.26 -9.45 -12.35
CA GLU A 16 17.38 -10.85 -11.97
C GLU A 16 17.34 -11.05 -10.45
N PHE A 17 18.04 -10.20 -9.70
CA PHE A 17 17.99 -10.20 -8.24
C PHE A 17 16.55 -10.09 -7.72
N TYR A 18 15.77 -9.10 -8.17
CA TYR A 18 14.37 -8.97 -7.76
C TYR A 18 13.51 -10.16 -8.19
N MET A 19 13.75 -10.74 -9.37
CA MET A 19 13.02 -11.93 -9.82
C MET A 19 13.27 -13.15 -8.93
N GLN A 20 14.46 -13.28 -8.36
CA GLN A 20 14.81 -14.37 -7.45
C GLN A 20 14.30 -14.11 -6.03
N CYS A 21 14.33 -12.87 -5.57
CA CYS A 21 14.00 -12.51 -4.19
C CYS A 21 12.50 -12.29 -3.95
N LEU A 22 11.77 -11.61 -4.85
CA LEU A 22 10.38 -11.23 -4.57
C LEU A 22 9.42 -12.43 -4.45
N PRO A 23 9.46 -13.48 -5.30
CA PRO A 23 8.55 -14.60 -5.18
C PRO A 23 8.59 -15.33 -3.82
N PRO A 24 9.76 -15.71 -3.25
CA PRO A 24 9.78 -16.37 -1.95
C PRO A 24 9.45 -15.44 -0.77
N ILE A 25 9.52 -14.13 -0.97
CA ILE A 25 9.24 -13.11 0.06
C ILE A 25 7.76 -12.74 0.11
N LEU A 26 7.13 -12.56 -1.05
CA LEU A 26 5.74 -12.09 -1.18
C LEU A 26 4.76 -13.24 -1.48
N ARG A 27 5.10 -14.47 -1.05
CA ARG A 27 4.25 -15.65 -1.20
C ARG A 27 3.31 -15.82 -0.01
N ASP A 28 2.36 -16.75 -0.16
CA ASP A 28 1.46 -17.18 0.92
C ASP A 28 0.53 -16.07 1.46
N HIS A 29 0.27 -15.05 0.63
CA HIS A 29 -0.72 -14.00 0.90
C HIS A 29 -2.01 -14.24 0.10
N PRO A 30 -3.16 -14.46 0.76
CA PRO A 30 -4.41 -14.70 0.06
C PRO A 30 -4.84 -13.46 -0.73
N PRO A 31 -5.62 -13.63 -1.82
CA PRO A 31 -6.28 -12.52 -2.49
C PRO A 31 -7.31 -11.88 -1.55
N THR A 32 -7.17 -10.58 -1.32
CA THR A 32 -8.07 -9.75 -0.51
C THR A 32 -8.59 -8.61 -1.39
N PHE A 33 -9.87 -8.25 -1.26
CA PHE A 33 -10.38 -7.06 -1.92
C PHE A 33 -9.87 -5.83 -1.19
N THR A 34 -9.06 -5.01 -1.86
CA THR A 34 -8.40 -3.84 -1.29
C THR A 34 -8.92 -2.56 -1.96
N HIS A 35 -8.87 -1.43 -1.26
CA HIS A 35 -9.17 -0.12 -1.85
C HIS A 35 -8.10 0.30 -2.86
N GLY A 36 -6.83 -0.06 -2.62
CA GLY A 36 -5.70 0.25 -3.50
C GLY A 36 -5.15 1.68 -3.38
N ASP A 37 -5.97 2.63 -2.92
CA ASP A 37 -5.57 4.01 -2.58
C ASP A 37 -6.05 4.45 -1.18
N PHE A 38 -5.78 3.66 -0.14
CA PHE A 38 -6.22 3.96 1.23
C PHE A 38 -5.42 5.10 1.88
N GLN A 39 -5.76 6.33 1.51
CA GLN A 39 -5.13 7.56 2.02
C GLN A 39 -6.13 8.40 2.82
N ARG A 40 -5.64 9.24 3.74
CA ARG A 40 -6.48 10.17 4.54
C ARG A 40 -7.48 10.97 3.69
N LYS A 41 -7.04 11.49 2.53
CA LYS A 41 -7.88 12.28 1.61
C LYS A 41 -9.12 11.53 1.09
N ASN A 42 -9.08 10.20 1.12
CA ASN A 42 -10.12 9.31 0.60
C ASN A 42 -11.04 8.80 1.73
N ILE A 43 -10.80 9.20 2.99
CA ILE A 43 -11.63 8.87 4.15
C ILE A 43 -12.38 10.14 4.55
N VAL A 44 -13.70 10.14 4.36
CA VAL A 44 -14.53 11.31 4.64
C VAL A 44 -15.51 11.01 5.77
N MET A 45 -15.63 11.95 6.71
CA MET A 45 -16.69 11.93 7.72
C MET A 45 -18.00 12.43 7.11
N ARG A 46 -19.03 11.60 7.21
CA ARG A 46 -20.41 11.97 6.86
C ARG A 46 -21.20 12.12 8.14
N LEU A 47 -21.85 13.27 8.33
CA LEU A 47 -22.84 13.42 9.38
C LEU A 47 -23.99 12.44 9.16
N THR A 48 -24.28 11.63 10.16
CA THR A 48 -25.34 10.63 10.13
C THR A 48 -26.58 11.07 10.91
N GLY A 49 -26.49 12.18 11.64
CA GLY A 49 -27.60 12.82 12.34
C GLY A 49 -27.41 14.34 12.45
N ASP A 50 -28.18 14.96 13.35
CA ASP A 50 -28.27 16.42 13.47
C ASP A 50 -27.16 17.02 14.35
N THR A 51 -26.41 16.18 15.05
CA THR A 51 -25.32 16.60 15.96
C THR A 51 -23.94 16.36 15.34
N LYS A 52 -22.95 17.14 15.77
CA LYS A 52 -21.56 17.00 15.28
C LYS A 52 -20.88 15.70 15.70
N ASP A 53 -21.43 15.03 16.70
CA ASP A 53 -20.88 13.81 17.28
C ASP A 53 -21.42 12.54 16.61
N GLU A 54 -22.46 12.69 15.78
CA GLU A 54 -23.05 11.61 14.99
C GLU A 54 -22.48 11.61 13.58
N PHE A 55 -21.40 10.84 13.38
CA PHE A 55 -20.79 10.67 12.08
C PHE A 55 -20.47 9.21 11.74
N GLY A 56 -20.52 8.91 10.44
CA GLY A 56 -20.01 7.69 9.85
C GLY A 56 -18.79 7.99 8.97
N LEU A 57 -17.98 6.98 8.73
CA LEU A 57 -16.86 7.06 7.78
C LEU A 57 -17.31 6.54 6.40
N VAL A 58 -16.88 7.24 5.36
CA VAL A 58 -17.09 6.83 3.97
C VAL A 58 -15.75 6.81 3.26
N LEU A 59 -15.48 5.70 2.57
CA LEU A 59 -14.34 5.57 1.67
C LEU A 59 -14.75 6.02 0.26
N LEU A 60 -13.94 6.90 -0.33
CA LEU A 60 -14.09 7.44 -1.67
C LEU A 60 -12.92 6.99 -2.55
N ASP A 61 -13.05 7.18 -3.87
CA ASP A 61 -11.95 7.00 -4.83
C ASP A 61 -11.50 5.53 -5.01
N TRP A 62 -12.47 4.67 -5.38
CA TRP A 62 -12.29 3.23 -5.60
C TRP A 62 -11.63 2.87 -6.94
N GLU A 63 -11.04 3.82 -7.66
CA GLU A 63 -10.53 3.58 -9.03
C GLU A 63 -9.38 2.57 -9.09
N PHE A 64 -8.65 2.40 -7.99
CA PHE A 64 -7.55 1.44 -7.85
C PHE A 64 -7.95 0.16 -7.12
N ALA A 65 -9.23 0.01 -6.77
CA ALA A 65 -9.71 -1.13 -6.01
C ALA A 65 -9.62 -2.43 -6.81
N GLY A 66 -9.39 -3.53 -6.11
CA GLY A 66 -9.24 -4.83 -6.76
C GLY A 66 -8.84 -5.93 -5.80
N TRP A 67 -8.67 -7.12 -6.36
CA TRP A 67 -8.18 -8.28 -5.63
C TRP A 67 -6.65 -8.30 -5.68
N TYR A 68 -6.01 -7.98 -4.56
CA TYR A 68 -4.57 -7.95 -4.40
C TYR A 68 -4.15 -8.84 -3.22
N PRO A 69 -2.86 -9.20 -3.09
CA PRO A 69 -2.38 -9.92 -1.90
C PRO A 69 -2.74 -9.19 -0.59
N SER A 70 -2.95 -9.93 0.49
CA SER A 70 -3.41 -9.38 1.79
C SER A 70 -2.53 -8.25 2.35
N TYR A 71 -1.24 -8.22 2.03
CA TYR A 71 -0.33 -7.14 2.45
C TYR A 71 -0.49 -5.82 1.68
N TRP A 72 -1.21 -5.85 0.55
CA TRP A 72 -1.19 -4.77 -0.44
C TRP A 72 -1.74 -3.46 0.13
N GLU A 73 -2.90 -3.53 0.77
CA GLU A 73 -3.56 -2.34 1.33
C GLU A 73 -2.67 -1.66 2.38
N TYR A 74 -2.14 -2.42 3.35
CA TYR A 74 -1.21 -1.91 4.37
C TYR A 74 0.02 -1.26 3.72
N SER A 75 0.64 -1.96 2.76
CA SER A 75 1.85 -1.47 2.09
C SER A 75 1.60 -0.16 1.34
N ARG A 76 0.45 -0.03 0.65
CA ARG A 76 0.07 1.20 -0.06
C ARG A 76 -0.28 2.34 0.90
N ALA A 77 -0.98 2.04 1.99
CA ALA A 77 -1.36 3.02 3.01
C ALA A 77 -0.13 3.62 3.72
N ILE A 78 0.83 2.77 4.14
CA ILE A 78 2.09 3.25 4.73
C ILE A 78 2.91 4.03 3.70
N GLN A 79 2.98 3.58 2.45
CA GLN A 79 3.67 4.31 1.38
C GLN A 79 3.10 5.73 1.19
N ALA A 80 1.79 5.91 1.36
CA ALA A 80 1.12 7.20 1.25
C ALA A 80 1.33 8.13 2.47
N CYS A 81 1.89 7.62 3.58
CA CYS A 81 2.28 8.46 4.72
C CYS A 81 3.42 9.43 4.36
N GLY A 82 4.15 9.16 3.26
CA GLY A 82 5.07 10.10 2.63
C GLY A 82 6.24 10.50 3.54
N ARG A 83 6.24 11.76 4.00
CA ARG A 83 7.35 12.39 4.73
C ARG A 83 7.42 12.10 6.22
N TRP A 84 6.44 11.37 6.77
CA TRP A 84 6.38 11.08 8.21
C TRP A 84 6.24 12.36 9.07
N ASP A 85 5.49 13.34 8.56
CA ASP A 85 5.32 14.65 9.20
C ASP A 85 4.32 14.61 10.39
N ASP A 86 3.55 13.53 10.55
CA ASP A 86 2.54 13.36 11.60
C ASP A 86 2.42 11.89 12.07
N ASP A 87 1.44 11.61 12.94
CA ASP A 87 1.23 10.32 13.60
C ASP A 87 0.41 9.30 12.79
N TRP A 88 0.01 9.61 11.55
CA TRP A 88 -0.89 8.74 10.79
C TRP A 88 -0.35 7.36 10.50
N CYS A 89 0.96 7.22 10.34
CA CYS A 89 1.57 5.90 10.16
C CYS A 89 1.30 4.99 11.38
N LEU A 90 1.20 5.58 12.58
CA LEU A 90 0.79 4.88 13.79
C LEU A 90 -0.70 4.53 13.74
N GLN A 91 -1.54 5.46 13.28
CA GLN A 91 -2.98 5.20 13.08
C GLN A 91 -3.24 4.07 12.07
N ILE A 92 -2.46 3.99 10.99
CA ILE A 92 -2.52 2.86 10.04
C ILE A 92 -2.17 1.55 10.74
N ASN A 93 -1.13 1.51 11.58
CA ASN A 93 -0.83 0.29 12.33
C ASN A 93 -1.99 -0.15 13.24
N GLU A 94 -2.67 0.80 13.89
CA GLU A 94 -3.86 0.50 14.71
C GLU A 94 -5.03 0.00 13.85
N ILE A 95 -5.30 0.63 12.70
CA ILE A 95 -6.39 0.23 11.78
C ILE A 95 -6.19 -1.21 11.27
N PHE A 96 -4.95 -1.59 10.98
CA PHE A 96 -4.61 -2.92 10.45
C PHE A 96 -4.27 -3.94 11.54
N SER A 97 -4.29 -3.55 12.82
CA SER A 97 -3.98 -4.45 13.93
C SER A 97 -5.03 -5.58 14.03
N PRO A 98 -4.62 -6.84 14.30
CA PRO A 98 -3.25 -7.30 14.56
C PRO A 98 -2.46 -7.71 13.29
N GLU A 99 -3.07 -7.65 12.12
CA GLU A 99 -2.53 -8.15 10.85
C GLU A 99 -1.81 -7.05 10.05
N ILE A 100 -0.68 -6.59 10.58
CA ILE A 100 0.22 -5.66 9.87
C ILE A 100 1.28 -6.39 9.03
N TYR A 101 1.79 -5.73 7.99
CA TYR A 101 2.72 -6.32 7.02
C TYR A 101 4.01 -5.48 6.82
N PRO A 102 4.82 -5.25 7.88
CA PRO A 102 5.98 -4.37 7.82
C PRO A 102 7.10 -4.91 6.91
N ASN A 103 7.27 -6.24 6.84
CA ASN A 103 8.29 -6.86 5.99
C ASN A 103 7.94 -6.71 4.51
N GLU A 104 6.70 -7.01 4.15
CA GLU A 104 6.17 -6.87 2.80
C GLU A 104 6.20 -5.40 2.38
N TRP A 105 5.82 -4.48 3.28
CA TRP A 105 5.94 -3.06 3.02
C TRP A 105 7.39 -2.65 2.70
N ALA A 106 8.40 -3.12 3.45
CA ALA A 106 9.80 -2.76 3.19
C ALA A 106 10.26 -3.21 1.78
N TRP A 107 9.89 -4.43 1.38
CA TRP A 107 10.18 -4.94 0.03
C TRP A 107 9.40 -4.20 -1.06
N MET A 108 8.13 -3.90 -0.80
CA MET A 108 7.28 -3.12 -1.70
C MET A 108 7.77 -1.68 -1.85
N HIS A 109 8.25 -1.05 -0.77
CA HIS A 109 8.82 0.28 -0.79
C HIS A 109 10.07 0.32 -1.69
N MET A 110 11.00 -0.61 -1.47
CA MET A 110 12.19 -0.73 -2.31
C MET A 110 11.83 -0.96 -3.79
N LEU A 111 10.82 -1.80 -4.06
CA LEU A 111 10.32 -2.06 -5.40
C LEU A 111 9.68 -0.80 -6.04
N LEU A 112 8.83 -0.10 -5.30
CA LEU A 112 8.10 1.06 -5.80
C LEU A 112 9.04 2.22 -6.07
N VAL A 113 9.96 2.53 -5.15
CA VAL A 113 10.99 3.55 -5.37
C VAL A 113 11.77 3.26 -6.65
N GLU A 114 12.14 2.01 -6.91
CA GLU A 114 12.83 1.62 -8.14
C GLU A 114 11.97 1.77 -9.41
N LEU A 115 10.66 1.50 -9.30
CA LEU A 115 9.73 1.63 -10.41
C LEU A 115 9.39 3.09 -10.75
N TRP A 116 9.58 4.01 -9.81
CA TRP A 116 9.26 5.43 -9.99
C TRP A 116 10.48 6.37 -9.91
N SER A 117 11.68 5.82 -9.72
CA SER A 117 12.97 6.47 -10.03
C SER A 117 13.29 6.44 -11.51
#